data_AF-A0A7C4HGR4-F1
#
_entry.id   AF-A0A7C4HGR4-F1
#
_cell.length_a   1.000
_cell.length_b   1.000
_cell.length_c   1.000
_cell.angle_alpha   90.00
_cell.angle_beta   90.00
_cell.angle_gamma   90.00
#
_symmetry.space_group_name_H-M   'P 1'
#
loop_
_entity.id
_entity.type
_entity.pdbx_description
1 polymer ?
#
loop_
_entity_poly.entity_id
_entity_poly.type
_entity_poly.pdbx_seq_one_letter_code
_entity_poly.pdbx_strand_id
1 'polypeptide(L)' 'MPGSHGSLTKAGKVRSQTPKVPRKERPPVIPRIRNRRNYVKRVILSKPVGQQSRL' A
#
# COMPACT_ATOMS: atom_id res chain seq x y z
N MET A 1 -10.08 32.10 16.40
CA MET A 1 -8.63 31.82 16.45
C MET A 1 -8.31 30.72 15.46
N PRO A 2 -7.64 31.00 14.33
CA PRO A 2 -7.08 29.94 13.50
C PRO A 2 -6.18 29.08 14.40
N GLY A 3 -6.41 27.78 14.38
CA GLY A 3 -6.16 26.91 15.53
C GLY A 3 -4.73 26.92 16.05
N SER A 4 -4.60 27.09 17.37
CA SER A 4 -3.37 26.98 18.16
C SER A 4 -2.53 25.79 17.71
N HIS A 5 -1.49 26.03 16.91
CA HIS A 5 -0.69 24.98 16.31
C HIS A 5 0.06 24.16 17.38
N GLY A 6 0.35 22.88 17.09
CA GLY A 6 1.36 22.09 17.81
C GLY A 6 1.17 21.83 19.32
N SER A 7 -0.05 21.82 19.86
CA SER A 7 -0.25 21.50 21.28
C SER A 7 -0.11 20.00 21.59
N LEU A 8 0.38 19.65 22.78
CA LEU A 8 0.45 18.26 23.29
C LEU A 8 -0.91 17.55 23.23
N THR A 9 -2.00 18.29 23.40
CA THR A 9 -3.38 17.78 23.33
C THR A 9 -3.76 17.21 21.96
N LYS A 10 -2.99 17.47 20.90
CA LYS A 10 -3.21 16.94 19.55
C LYS A 10 -2.43 15.65 19.27
N ALA A 11 -1.61 15.18 20.20
CA ALA A 11 -0.82 13.96 20.03
C ALA A 11 -1.74 12.76 19.76
N GLY A 12 -1.40 11.96 18.76
CA GLY A 12 -2.15 10.74 18.42
C GLY A 12 -3.51 10.95 17.75
N LYS A 13 -3.99 12.20 17.57
CA LYS A 13 -5.31 12.53 16.97
C LYS A 13 -5.58 11.75 15.68
N VAL A 14 -4.63 11.75 14.75
CA VAL A 14 -4.84 11.10 13.44
C VAL A 14 -4.93 9.58 13.61
N ARG A 15 -4.10 8.99 14.47
CA ARG A 15 -4.09 7.54 14.71
C ARG A 15 -5.37 7.06 15.38
N SER A 16 -5.95 7.85 16.30
CA SER A 16 -7.22 7.52 16.95
C SER A 16 -8.43 7.76 16.05
N GLN A 17 -8.36 8.76 15.16
CA GLN A 17 -9.42 9.04 14.19
C GLN A 17 -9.49 7.99 13.07
N THR A 18 -8.36 7.39 12.68
CA THR A 18 -8.34 6.40 11.61
C THR A 18 -8.91 5.05 12.07
N PRO A 19 -9.92 4.48 11.39
CA PRO A 19 -10.41 3.15 11.71
C PRO A 19 -9.32 2.10 11.47
N LYS A 20 -9.19 1.13 12.39
CA LYS A 20 -8.18 0.07 12.26
C LYS A 20 -8.68 -1.01 11.28
N VAL A 21 -8.19 -0.95 10.04
CA VAL A 21 -8.52 -1.94 9.01
C VAL A 21 -7.64 -3.19 9.17
N PRO A 22 -8.22 -4.41 9.19
CA PRO A 22 -7.45 -5.65 9.25
C PRO A 22 -6.66 -5.89 7.96
N ARG A 23 -5.54 -6.59 8.07
CA ARG A 23 -4.74 -6.97 6.91
C ARG A 23 -5.49 -8.03 6.10
N LYS A 24 -5.60 -7.84 4.78
CA LYS A 24 -6.04 -8.90 3.87
C LYS A 24 -5.05 -10.06 3.88
N GLU A 25 -5.57 -11.28 3.96
CA GLU A 25 -4.77 -12.50 3.81
C GLU A 25 -3.99 -12.48 2.48
N ARG A 26 -2.68 -12.71 2.57
CA ARG A 26 -1.77 -12.75 1.42
C ARG A 26 -0.87 -13.96 1.59
N PRO A 27 -1.23 -15.13 1.02
CA PRO A 27 -0.39 -16.31 1.12
C PRO A 27 0.96 -16.04 0.44
N PRO A 28 2.09 -16.42 1.07
CA PRO A 28 3.40 -16.29 0.46
C PRO A 28 3.51 -17.23 -0.75
N VAL A 29 4.26 -16.82 -1.76
CA VAL A 29 4.58 -17.65 -2.91
C VAL A 29 6.08 -17.89 -2.95
N ILE A 30 6.48 -19.13 -3.26
CA ILE A 30 7.89 -19.49 -3.38
C ILE A 30 8.59 -18.63 -4.45
N PRO A 31 9.89 -18.34 -4.31
CA PRO A 31 10.63 -17.47 -5.23
C PRO A 31 10.51 -17.89 -6.70
N ARG A 32 10.53 -19.19 -6.99
CA ARG A 32 10.39 -19.73 -8.36
C ARG A 32 9.08 -19.30 -9.02
N ILE A 33 7.96 -19.39 -8.30
CA ILE A 33 6.64 -19.00 -8.80
C ILE A 33 6.55 -17.47 -8.94
N ARG A 34 7.06 -16.73 -7.95
CA ARG A 34 7.10 -15.26 -7.98
C ARG A 34 7.86 -14.75 -9.20
N ASN A 35 9.04 -15.30 -9.46
CA ASN A 35 9.91 -14.91 -10.56
C ASN A 35 9.27 -15.23 -11.91
N ARG A 36 8.65 -16.41 -12.07
CA ARG A 36 7.91 -16.77 -13.29
C ARG A 36 6.75 -15.81 -13.55
N ARG A 37 5.94 -15.48 -12.53
CA ARG A 37 4.83 -14.53 -12.67
C ARG A 37 5.31 -13.14 -13.07
N ASN A 38 6.43 -12.68 -12.50
CA ASN A 38 7.03 -11.40 -12.85
C ASN A 38 7.57 -11.38 -14.28
N TYR A 39 8.22 -12.45 -14.72
CA TYR A 39 8.70 -12.60 -16.10
C TYR A 39 7.54 -12.51 -17.10
N VAL A 40 6.48 -13.30 -16.89
CA VAL A 40 5.28 -13.26 -17.74
C VAL A 40 4.68 -11.86 -17.75
N LYS A 41 4.51 -11.23 -16.58
CA LYS A 41 3.90 -9.88 -16.48
C LYS A 41 4.73 -8.82 -17.22
N ARG A 42 6.06 -8.84 -17.10
CA ARG A 42 6.94 -7.76 -17.58
C ARG A 42 7.45 -7.99 -19.00
N VAL A 43 7.79 -9.21 -19.35
CA VAL A 43 8.46 -9.54 -20.62
C VAL A 43 7.45 -10.01 -21.67
N ILE A 44 6.59 -10.97 -21.32
CA ILE A 44 5.62 -11.52 -22.29
C ILE A 44 4.46 -10.55 -22.51
N LEU A 45 3.91 -10.00 -21.43
CA LEU A 45 2.75 -9.09 -21.50
C LEU A 45 3.14 -7.61 -21.62
N SER A 46 4.44 -7.30 -21.66
CA SER A 46 4.99 -5.93 -21.73
C SER A 46 4.31 -4.92 -20.79
N LYS A 47 3.86 -5.37 -19.60
CA LYS A 47 3.15 -4.47 -18.68
C LYS A 47 4.15 -3.54 -18.00
N PRO A 48 3.86 -2.24 -17.94
CA PRO A 48 4.74 -1.28 -17.26
C PRO A 48 4.85 -1.61 -15.77
N VAL A 49 6.02 -1.28 -15.22
CA VAL A 49 6.25 -1.33 -13.77
C VAL A 49 5.49 -0.19 -13.09
N GLY A 50 4.98 -0.43 -11.87
CA GLY A 50 4.24 0.58 -11.10
C GLY A 50 2.71 0.39 -11.12
N GLN A 51 2.01 1.43 -10.66
CA GLN A 51 0.55 1.46 -10.64
C GLN A 51 0.04 1.70 -12.06
N GLN A 52 -0.65 0.72 -12.64
CA GLN A 52 -1.39 0.96 -13.88
C GLN A 52 -2.48 1.98 -13.56
N SER A 53 -2.39 3.17 -14.14
CA SER A 53 -3.49 4.11 -14.18
C SER A 53 -4.63 3.42 -14.93
N ARG A 54 -5.62 2.96 -14.18
CA ARG A 54 -6.92 2.67 -14.77
C ARG A 54 -7.46 4.03 -15.21
N LEU A 55 -7.69 4.20 -16.52
CA LEU A 55 -8.65 5.18 -17.00
C LEU A 55 -10.01 4.85 -16.37
#